data_AF-A0A3C1ZA02-F1
#
_entry.id   AF-A0A3C1ZA02-F1
#
_cell.length_a   1.000
_cell.length_b   1.000
_cell.length_c   1.000
_cell.angle_alpha   90.00
_cell.angle_beta   90.00
_cell.angle_gamma   90.00
#
_symmetry.space_group_name_H-M   'P 1'
#
loop_
_entity.id
_entity.type
_entity.pdbx_description
1 polymer ?
#
loop_
_entity_poly.entity_id
_entity_poly.type
_entity_poly.pdbx_seq_one_letter_code
_entity_poly.pdbx_strand_id
1 'polypeptide(L)'
;MKRLTTLLSALVAMMSTNVFAEYGLNMPEGVTSISRDIYDLHMMVFWISVIIAVVVFGAMFYSVFAHRKSKGYKAANFHESTKAEILWTAIPVIILVGMAIPASKTLIDLEDTSKAEMSIKITGHQWKWQYDYPKEGISFISNLAQSSKDVIYATPA
;
A
#
# COMPACT_ATOMS: atom_id res chain seq x y z
N MET A 1 9.58 29.76 -35.68
CA MET A 1 10.07 29.71 -34.28
C MET A 1 9.09 30.30 -33.27
N LYS A 2 8.66 31.57 -33.38
CA LYS A 2 7.74 32.20 -32.41
C LYS A 2 6.41 31.44 -32.17
N ARG A 3 5.81 30.82 -33.20
CA ARG A 3 4.56 30.04 -33.06
C ARG A 3 4.74 28.72 -32.31
N LEU A 4 5.92 28.08 -32.43
CA LEU A 4 6.23 26.83 -31.74
C LEU A 4 6.45 27.08 -30.25
N THR A 5 7.15 28.17 -29.91
CA THR A 5 7.33 28.60 -28.52
C THR A 5 5.99 28.96 -27.87
N THR A 6 5.10 29.65 -28.58
CA THR A 6 3.75 29.98 -28.05
C THR A 6 2.90 28.73 -27.82
N LEU A 7 2.94 27.75 -28.72
CA LEU A 7 2.22 26.48 -28.55
C LEU A 7 2.76 25.66 -27.38
N LEU A 8 4.08 25.64 -27.19
CA LEU A 8 4.71 24.93 -26.08
C LEU A 8 4.39 25.60 -24.73
N SER A 9 4.41 26.93 -24.67
CA SER A 9 4.00 27.68 -23.48
C SER A 9 2.51 27.49 -23.16
N ALA A 10 1.65 27.41 -24.17
CA ALA A 10 0.23 27.13 -23.98
C ALA A 10 -0.02 25.70 -23.47
N LEU A 11 0.76 24.71 -23.96
CA LEU A 11 0.68 23.34 -23.49
C LEU A 11 1.12 23.20 -22.02
N VAL A 12 2.19 23.91 -21.64
CA VAL A 12 2.67 23.96 -20.25
C VAL A 12 1.68 24.70 -19.34
N ALA A 13 1.03 25.76 -19.83
CA ALA A 13 -0.02 26.47 -19.08
C ALA A 13 -1.32 25.65 -18.93
N MET A 14 -1.57 24.68 -19.82
CA MET A 14 -2.68 23.73 -19.73
C MET A 14 -2.38 22.50 -18.85
N MET A 15 -1.13 22.34 -18.39
CA MET A 15 -0.83 21.38 -17.32
C MET A 15 -1.39 21.95 -16.02
N SER A 16 -2.62 21.57 -15.69
CA SER A 16 -3.19 21.85 -14.37
C SER A 16 -2.24 21.31 -13.30
N THR A 17 -1.78 22.19 -12.41
CA THR A 17 -1.16 21.73 -11.17
C THR A 17 -2.22 20.95 -10.42
N ASN A 18 -2.05 19.63 -10.32
CA ASN A 18 -2.90 18.82 -9.46
C ASN A 18 -2.85 19.44 -8.05
N VAL A 19 -3.94 20.09 -7.63
CA VAL A 19 -4.18 20.33 -6.22
C VAL A 19 -4.50 18.94 -5.67
N PHE A 20 -3.47 18.25 -5.20
CA PHE A 20 -3.62 16.98 -4.51
C PHE A 20 -4.23 17.26 -3.14
N ALA A 21 -5.55 17.49 -3.10
CA ALA A 21 -6.28 17.12 -1.90
C ALA A 21 -6.05 15.61 -1.72
N GLU A 22 -5.60 15.19 -0.54
CA GLU A 22 -5.39 13.78 -0.26
C GLU A 22 -6.74 13.07 -0.38
N TYR A 23 -6.91 12.27 -1.44
CA TYR A 23 -8.16 11.57 -1.73
C TYR A 23 -8.50 10.49 -0.67
N GLY A 24 -7.65 10.30 0.34
CA GLY A 24 -7.82 9.27 1.38
C GLY A 24 -7.80 7.85 0.83
N LEU A 25 -7.21 7.63 -0.35
CA LEU A 25 -7.14 6.31 -0.99
C LEU A 25 -6.04 5.42 -0.40
N ASN A 26 -5.07 6.03 0.30
CA ASN A 26 -4.01 5.33 0.97
C ASN A 26 -4.39 5.02 2.43
N MET A 27 -3.63 4.13 3.08
CA MET A 27 -3.77 3.90 4.51
C MET A 27 -3.47 5.19 5.29
N PRO A 28 -4.16 5.46 6.41
CA PRO A 28 -3.84 6.60 7.26
C PRO A 28 -2.43 6.48 7.83
N GLU A 29 -1.75 7.63 7.95
CA GLU A 29 -0.42 7.67 8.57
C GLU A 29 -0.53 7.49 10.09
N GLY A 30 0.31 6.60 10.61
CA GLY A 30 0.37 6.28 12.02
C GLY A 30 0.95 7.39 12.90
N VAL A 31 0.36 7.61 14.07
CA VAL A 31 0.90 8.54 15.07
C VAL A 31 2.04 7.95 15.90
N THR A 32 2.16 6.62 15.97
CA THR A 32 3.23 5.91 16.68
C THR A 32 4.44 5.65 15.77
N SER A 33 5.62 5.47 16.35
CA SER A 33 6.84 5.12 15.59
C SER A 33 6.66 3.82 14.81
N ILE A 34 6.18 2.77 15.47
CA ILE A 34 5.93 1.46 14.84
C ILE A 34 4.92 1.57 13.69
N SER A 35 3.87 2.38 13.85
CA SER A 35 2.89 2.55 12.79
C SER A 35 3.44 3.33 11.58
N ARG A 36 4.43 4.21 11.78
CA ARG A 36 5.18 4.84 10.66
C ARG A 36 6.08 3.83 9.96
N ASP A 37 6.77 2.97 10.72
CA ASP A 37 7.60 1.90 10.12
C ASP A 37 6.74 0.95 9.27
N ILE A 38 5.54 0.60 9.73
CA ILE A 38 4.56 -0.22 8.96
C ILE A 38 4.08 0.53 7.70
N TYR A 39 3.83 1.84 7.81
CA TYR A 39 3.45 2.67 6.66
C TYR A 39 4.56 2.71 5.61
N ASP A 40 5.82 2.92 6.04
CA ASP A 40 6.99 2.95 5.16
C ASP A 40 7.22 1.59 4.48
N LEU A 41 7.05 0.49 5.22
CA LEU A 41 7.06 -0.86 4.65
C LEU A 41 5.98 -1.03 3.59
N HIS A 42 4.75 -0.59 3.86
CA HIS A 42 3.68 -0.62 2.86
C HIS A 42 4.09 0.16 1.62
N MET A 43 4.56 1.41 1.78
CA MET A 43 4.95 2.25 0.65
C MET A 43 6.08 1.62 -0.16
N MET A 44 7.06 1.01 0.50
CA MET A 44 8.15 0.30 -0.15
C MET A 44 7.63 -0.86 -1.01
N VAL A 45 6.81 -1.75 -0.45
CA VAL A 45 6.24 -2.91 -1.17
C VAL A 45 5.31 -2.45 -2.30
N PHE A 46 4.53 -1.40 -2.06
CA PHE A 46 3.67 -0.80 -3.07
C PHE A 46 4.47 -0.30 -4.27
N TRP A 47 5.53 0.48 -4.05
CA TRP A 47 6.37 0.98 -5.15
C TRP A 47 7.12 -0.12 -5.88
N ILE A 48 7.60 -1.16 -5.19
CA ILE A 48 8.16 -2.35 -5.83
C ILE A 48 7.13 -3.00 -6.75
N SER A 49 5.89 -3.14 -6.28
CA SER A 49 4.78 -3.70 -7.06
C SER A 49 4.45 -2.85 -8.30
N VAL A 50 4.46 -1.52 -8.16
CA VAL A 50 4.26 -0.59 -9.29
C VAL A 50 5.38 -0.74 -10.33
N ILE A 51 6.63 -0.82 -9.91
CA ILE A 51 7.78 -1.02 -10.81
C ILE A 51 7.65 -2.34 -11.57
N ILE A 52 7.34 -3.44 -10.87
CA ILE A 52 7.12 -4.75 -11.50
C ILE A 52 5.97 -4.66 -12.50
N ALA A 53 4.85 -4.03 -12.13
CA ALA A 53 3.72 -3.85 -13.02
C ALA A 53 4.13 -3.08 -14.29
N VAL A 54 4.84 -1.95 -14.17
CA VAL A 54 5.33 -1.17 -15.31
C VAL A 54 6.22 -2.02 -16.22
N VAL A 55 7.12 -2.83 -15.66
CA VAL A 55 8.00 -3.73 -16.44
C VAL A 55 7.19 -4.78 -17.18
N VAL A 56 6.26 -5.46 -16.51
CA VAL A 56 5.43 -6.53 -17.10
C VAL A 56 4.51 -5.97 -18.18
N PHE A 57 3.74 -4.91 -17.86
CA PHE A 57 2.85 -4.26 -18.81
C PHE A 57 3.64 -3.63 -19.98
N GLY A 58 4.80 -3.04 -19.71
CA GLY A 58 5.68 -2.50 -20.73
C GLY A 58 6.18 -3.58 -21.70
N ALA A 59 6.67 -4.71 -21.18
CA ALA A 59 7.09 -5.86 -21.99
C ALA A 59 5.92 -6.45 -22.79
N MET A 60 4.73 -6.53 -22.20
CA MET A 60 3.52 -7.00 -22.86
C MET A 60 3.11 -6.07 -24.01
N PHE A 61 3.00 -4.75 -23.78
CA PHE A 61 2.65 -3.78 -24.81
C PHE A 61 3.69 -3.75 -25.93
N TYR A 62 4.97 -3.80 -25.58
CA TYR A 62 6.06 -3.92 -26.55
C TYR A 62 5.90 -5.18 -27.39
N SER A 63 5.65 -6.34 -26.76
CA SER A 63 5.48 -7.61 -27.46
C SER A 63 4.30 -7.55 -28.44
N VAL A 64 3.15 -7.07 -28.00
CA VAL A 64 1.95 -6.91 -28.83
C VAL A 64 2.20 -5.97 -30.01
N PHE A 65 2.90 -4.85 -29.80
CA PHE A 65 3.18 -3.89 -30.88
C PHE A 65 4.22 -4.40 -31.86
N ALA A 66 5.37 -4.87 -31.38
CA ALA A 66 6.52 -5.29 -32.20
C ALA A 66 6.27 -6.61 -32.95
N HIS A 67 5.53 -7.54 -32.34
CA HIS A 67 5.24 -8.86 -32.91
C HIS A 67 3.86 -8.94 -33.55
N ARG A 68 3.18 -7.81 -33.76
CA ARG A 68 1.93 -7.79 -34.55
C ARG A 68 2.24 -8.16 -36.00
N LYS A 69 1.77 -9.33 -36.45
CA LYS A 69 1.96 -9.81 -37.83
C LYS A 69 0.62 -10.04 -38.53
N SER A 70 0.62 -9.88 -39.86
CA SER A 70 -0.57 -10.10 -40.70
C SER A 70 -0.83 -11.59 -40.94
N LYS A 71 -1.98 -11.93 -41.52
CA LYS A 71 -2.36 -13.31 -41.87
C LYS A 71 -1.29 -13.97 -42.75
N GLY A 72 -0.88 -15.19 -42.39
CA GLY A 72 0.10 -16.00 -43.13
C GLY A 72 1.55 -15.96 -42.60
N TYR A 73 1.82 -15.21 -41.53
CA TYR A 73 3.14 -15.19 -40.90
C TYR A 73 3.47 -16.52 -40.20
N LYS A 74 4.65 -17.09 -40.46
CA LYS A 74 5.14 -18.29 -39.76
C LYS A 74 5.75 -17.88 -38.41
N ALA A 75 5.17 -18.38 -37.33
CA ALA A 75 5.71 -18.17 -35.98
C ALA A 75 7.10 -18.81 -35.85
N ALA A 76 7.96 -18.22 -35.02
CA ALA A 76 9.21 -18.85 -34.62
C ALA A 76 8.91 -20.06 -33.73
N ASN A 77 9.65 -21.15 -33.89
CA ASN A 77 9.52 -22.34 -33.05
C ASN A 77 10.67 -22.39 -32.04
N PHE A 78 10.35 -22.05 -30.80
CA PHE A 78 11.22 -22.22 -29.63
C PHE A 78 10.34 -22.73 -28.49
N HIS A 79 10.85 -23.68 -27.70
CA HIS A 79 10.05 -24.37 -26.68
C HIS A 79 10.58 -24.17 -25.26
N GLU A 80 11.87 -23.86 -25.10
CA GLU A 80 12.48 -23.69 -23.78
C GLU A 80 13.65 -22.71 -23.83
N SER A 81 13.91 -22.08 -22.69
CA SER A 81 15.12 -21.28 -22.49
C SER A 81 15.49 -21.34 -21.03
N THR A 82 16.32 -22.32 -20.68
CA THR A 82 16.81 -22.52 -19.31
C THR A 82 17.44 -21.25 -18.74
N LYS A 83 18.11 -20.44 -19.58
CA LYS A 83 18.68 -19.15 -19.15
C LYS A 83 17.60 -18.14 -18.76
N ALA A 84 16.52 -18.04 -19.53
CA ALA A 84 15.40 -17.14 -19.22
C ALA A 84 14.66 -17.63 -17.96
N GLU A 85 14.45 -18.94 -17.85
CA GLU A 85 13.82 -19.61 -16.71
C GLU A 85 14.53 -19.34 -15.39
N ILE A 86 15.85 -19.49 -15.38
CA ILE A 86 16.66 -19.18 -14.20
C ILE A 86 16.54 -17.70 -13.84
N LEU A 87 16.59 -16.79 -14.84
CA LEU A 87 16.57 -15.36 -14.59
C LEU A 87 15.23 -14.89 -14.00
N TRP A 88 14.10 -15.30 -14.58
CA TRP A 88 12.79 -14.89 -14.08
C TRP A 88 12.40 -15.58 -12.77
N THR A 89 13.09 -16.64 -12.36
CA THR A 89 12.86 -17.31 -11.08
C THR A 89 13.74 -16.69 -9.99
N ALA A 90 15.01 -16.42 -10.31
CA ALA A 90 15.96 -15.85 -9.36
C ALA A 90 15.61 -14.40 -8.98
N ILE A 91 15.19 -13.56 -9.95
CA ILE A 91 14.88 -12.15 -9.69
C ILE A 91 13.76 -11.98 -8.65
N PRO A 92 12.58 -12.62 -8.79
CA PRO A 92 11.52 -12.53 -7.77
C PRO A 92 11.96 -13.03 -6.40
N VAL A 93 12.75 -14.11 -6.35
CA VAL A 93 13.27 -14.64 -5.07
C VAL A 93 14.16 -13.61 -4.37
N ILE A 94 15.07 -12.97 -5.10
CA ILE A 94 15.96 -11.93 -4.54
C ILE A 94 15.14 -10.74 -4.03
N ILE A 95 14.12 -10.30 -4.78
CA ILE A 95 13.24 -9.20 -4.36
C ILE A 95 12.52 -9.56 -3.05
N LEU A 96 11.96 -10.76 -2.93
CA LEU A 96 11.29 -11.21 -1.71
C LEU A 96 12.23 -11.27 -0.51
N VAL A 97 13.43 -11.83 -0.69
CA VAL A 97 14.44 -11.89 0.39
C VAL A 97 14.85 -10.48 0.82
N GLY A 98 15.02 -9.55 -0.11
CA GLY A 98 15.32 -8.15 0.20
C GLY A 98 14.24 -7.47 1.05
N MET A 99 12.97 -7.74 0.75
CA MET A 99 11.84 -7.18 1.52
C MET A 99 11.66 -7.85 2.89
N ALA A 100 12.08 -9.10 3.05
CA ALA A 100 11.92 -9.84 4.30
C ALA A 100 12.75 -9.25 5.45
N ILE A 101 13.91 -8.64 5.15
CA ILE A 101 14.81 -8.06 6.16
C ILE A 101 14.15 -6.89 6.93
N PRO A 102 13.71 -5.80 6.27
CA PRO A 102 13.07 -4.70 6.99
C PRO A 102 11.74 -5.12 7.61
N ALA A 103 10.97 -6.00 6.96
CA ALA A 103 9.71 -6.51 7.49
C ALA A 103 9.91 -7.29 8.81
N SER A 104 10.93 -8.14 8.88
CA SER A 104 11.25 -8.91 10.09
C SER A 104 11.68 -8.01 11.24
N LYS A 105 12.46 -6.96 10.96
CA LYS A 105 12.88 -5.98 11.98
C LYS A 105 11.66 -5.28 12.58
N THR A 106 10.76 -4.75 11.75
CA THR A 106 9.54 -4.08 12.23
C THR A 106 8.63 -5.03 13.01
N LEU A 107 8.56 -6.31 12.63
CA LEU A 107 7.80 -7.31 13.37
C LEU A 107 8.37 -7.55 14.77
N ILE A 108 9.70 -7.67 14.89
CA ILE A 108 10.37 -7.81 16.19
C ILE A 108 10.10 -6.59 17.07
N ASP A 109 10.21 -5.38 16.51
CA ASP A 109 9.97 -4.13 17.24
C ASP A 109 8.49 -3.98 17.65
N LEU A 110 7.55 -4.53 16.86
CA LEU A 110 6.12 -4.57 17.18
C LEU A 110 5.80 -5.51 18.35
N GLU A 111 6.51 -6.62 18.47
CA GLU A 111 6.31 -7.63 19.52
C GLU A 111 7.04 -7.30 20.83
N ASP A 112 7.96 -6.33 20.85
CA ASP A 112 8.68 -5.92 22.06
C ASP A 112 7.79 -5.09 23.00
N THR A 113 7.26 -5.74 24.04
CA THR A 113 6.47 -5.09 25.10
C THR A 113 7.28 -4.74 26.36
N SER A 114 8.61 -4.87 26.34
CA SER A 114 9.45 -4.79 27.54
C SER A 114 9.52 -3.39 28.18
N LYS A 115 9.23 -2.33 27.42
CA LYS A 115 9.39 -0.92 27.84
C LYS A 115 8.06 -0.21 28.16
N ALA A 116 7.05 -0.94 28.62
CA ALA A 116 5.75 -0.37 28.94
C ALA A 116 5.78 0.49 30.22
N GLU A 117 5.54 1.80 30.09
CA GLU A 117 5.39 2.71 31.24
C GLU A 117 4.03 2.53 31.94
N MET A 118 2.99 2.27 31.16
CA MET A 118 1.59 2.10 31.60
C MET A 118 1.03 0.75 31.12
N SER A 119 0.18 0.14 31.94
CA SER A 119 -0.51 -1.10 31.60
C SER A 119 -2.02 -0.86 31.66
N ILE A 120 -2.71 -1.18 30.57
CA ILE A 120 -4.17 -1.06 30.46
C ILE A 120 -4.70 -2.44 30.10
N LYS A 121 -5.65 -2.95 30.89
CA LYS A 121 -6.39 -4.16 30.55
C LYS A 121 -7.67 -3.77 29.83
N ILE A 122 -7.86 -4.31 28.63
CA ILE A 122 -9.05 -4.07 27.83
C ILE A 122 -9.87 -5.37 27.78
N THR A 123 -11.12 -5.32 28.24
CA THR A 123 -12.06 -6.45 28.20
C THR A 123 -13.16 -6.16 27.19
N GLY A 124 -13.26 -6.99 26.15
CA GLY A 124 -14.34 -6.93 25.17
C GLY A 124 -15.63 -7.53 25.73
N HIS A 125 -16.69 -6.74 25.74
CA HIS A 125 -18.06 -7.17 26.05
C HIS A 125 -18.90 -7.11 24.78
N GLN A 126 -20.09 -7.72 24.78
CA GLN A 126 -21.02 -7.58 23.65
C GLN A 126 -21.32 -6.10 23.38
N TRP A 127 -20.81 -5.62 22.24
CA TRP A 127 -20.94 -4.25 21.70
C TRP A 127 -20.41 -3.11 22.58
N LYS A 128 -19.47 -3.38 23.48
CA LYS A 128 -18.84 -2.37 24.34
C LYS A 128 -17.46 -2.82 24.81
N TRP A 129 -16.65 -1.87 25.26
CA TRP A 129 -15.27 -2.14 25.72
C TRP A 129 -15.08 -1.64 27.14
N GLN A 130 -14.51 -2.45 28.02
CA GLN A 130 -14.12 -2.05 29.37
C GLN A 130 -12.62 -1.81 29.41
N TYR A 131 -12.22 -0.70 30.03
CA TYR A 131 -10.83 -0.32 30.24
C TYR A 131 -10.54 -0.30 31.74
N ASP A 132 -9.55 -1.07 32.17
CA ASP A 132 -9.06 -1.11 33.54
C ASP A 132 -7.60 -0.65 33.56
N TYR A 133 -7.30 0.34 34.42
CA TYR A 133 -5.96 0.87 34.70
C TYR A 133 -5.53 0.35 36.08
N PRO A 134 -4.83 -0.80 36.16
CA PRO A 134 -4.68 -1.52 37.42
C PRO A 134 -3.81 -0.80 38.45
N LYS A 135 -2.84 0.03 38.01
CA LYS A 135 -1.94 0.77 38.92
C LYS A 135 -2.64 2.01 39.50
N GLU A 136 -3.58 2.58 38.75
CA GLU A 136 -4.27 3.85 39.02
C GLU A 136 -5.63 3.61 39.69
N GLY A 137 -6.14 2.38 39.68
CA GLY A 137 -7.43 2.00 40.26
C GLY A 137 -8.64 2.53 39.48
N ILE A 138 -8.46 2.93 38.22
CA ILE A 138 -9.51 3.49 37.37
C ILE A 138 -10.12 2.36 36.52
N SER A 139 -11.45 2.27 36.47
CA SER A 139 -12.18 1.32 35.63
C SER A 139 -13.45 1.97 35.06
N PHE A 140 -13.69 1.81 33.77
CA PHE A 140 -14.89 2.32 33.10
C PHE A 140 -15.26 1.52 31.85
N ILE A 141 -16.52 1.65 31.41
CA ILE A 141 -17.05 1.04 30.17
C ILE A 141 -17.24 2.13 29.12
N SER A 142 -16.61 1.93 27.96
CA SER A 142 -16.83 2.69 26.74
C SER A 142 -17.95 2.09 25.91
N ASN A 143 -18.98 2.90 25.65
CA ASN A 143 -20.12 2.54 24.82
C ASN A 143 -20.20 3.47 23.60
N LEU A 144 -20.77 2.97 22.51
CA LEU A 144 -21.08 3.81 21.35
C LEU A 144 -22.00 4.97 21.76
N ALA A 145 -21.72 6.17 21.23
CA ALA A 145 -22.52 7.37 21.46
C ALA A 145 -23.98 7.15 21.05
N GLN A 146 -24.92 7.77 21.78
CA GLN A 146 -26.35 7.59 21.52
C GLN A 146 -26.73 8.03 20.10
N SER A 147 -26.22 9.18 19.66
CA SER A 147 -26.43 9.69 18.29
C SER A 147 -26.01 8.68 17.21
N SER A 148 -24.93 7.93 17.43
CA SER A 148 -24.49 6.89 16.49
C SER A 148 -25.39 5.64 16.53
N LYS A 149 -25.96 5.31 17.69
CA LYS A 149 -26.96 4.23 17.80
C LYS A 149 -28.26 4.62 17.11
N ASP A 150 -28.69 5.88 17.23
CA ASP A 150 -29.93 6.37 16.64
C ASP A 150 -29.91 6.26 15.11
N VAL A 151 -28.75 6.50 14.47
CA VAL A 151 -28.54 6.27 13.03
C VAL A 151 -28.70 4.78 12.66
N ILE A 152 -28.21 3.86 13.50
CA ILE A 152 -28.26 2.41 13.23
C ILE A 152 -29.67 1.87 13.39
N TYR A 153 -30.40 2.32 14.41
CA TYR A 153 -31.72 1.81 14.75
C TYR A 153 -32.88 2.58 14.10
N ALA A 154 -32.59 3.62 13.31
CA ALA A 154 -33.58 4.48 12.65
C ALA A 154 -34.65 5.01 13.62
N THR A 155 -34.29 5.21 14.88
CA THR A 155 -35.17 5.85 15.86
C THR A 155 -35.24 7.34 15.48
N PRO A 156 -36.40 7.88 15.11
CA PRO A 156 -36.51 9.33 14.90
C PRO A 156 -36.19 10.03 16.23
N ALA A 157 -35.38 11.09 16.15
CA ALA A 157 -34.98 11.93 17.27
C ALA A 157 -36.18 12.55 18.01
#